data_AF-A0A662TTL9-F1
#
_entry.id   AF-A0A662TTL9-F1
#
_cell.length_a   1.000
_cell.length_b   1.000
_cell.length_c   1.000
_cell.angle_alpha   90.00
_cell.angle_beta   90.00
_cell.angle_gamma   90.00
#
_symmetry.space_group_name_H-M   'P 1'
#
loop_
_entity.id
_entity.type
_entity.pdbx_description
1 polymer ?
#
loop_
_entity_poly.entity_id
_entity_poly.type
_entity_poly.pdbx_seq_one_letter_code
_entity_poly.pdbx_strand_id
1 'polypeptide(L)' 'MRDKILSPEEVRTLIEACKSPRDRAIIAILAKTGMHVGELCSLRLRDVQPLLDGSVRLLGPRQDGCEDASRI' A
#
# COMPACT_ATOMS: atom_id res chain seq x y z
N MET A 1 6.19 -22.62 2.62
CA MET A 1 6.29 -21.15 2.90
C MET A 1 5.81 -20.30 1.73
N ARG A 2 5.94 -20.75 0.47
CA ARG A 2 5.29 -20.09 -0.69
C ARG A 2 3.76 -20.08 -0.59
N ASP A 3 3.19 -21.00 0.19
CA ASP A 3 1.75 -21.16 0.46
C ASP A 3 1.12 -19.99 1.24
N LYS A 4 1.91 -18.98 1.62
CA LYS A 4 1.46 -17.78 2.33
C LYS A 4 1.43 -16.52 1.46
N ILE A 5 1.91 -16.61 0.22
CA ILE A 5 1.93 -15.48 -0.71
C ILE A 5 0.68 -15.57 -1.58
N LEU A 6 -0.15 -14.54 -1.53
CA LEU A 6 -1.36 -14.46 -2.34
C LEU A 6 -1.00 -14.17 -3.80
N SER A 7 -1.71 -14.82 -4.73
CA SER A 7 -1.67 -14.46 -6.14
C SER A 7 -2.35 -13.10 -6.39
N PRO A 8 -2.06 -12.43 -7.51
CA PRO A 8 -2.76 -11.20 -7.89
C PRO A 8 -4.29 -11.36 -7.93
N GLU A 9 -4.79 -12.52 -8.35
CA GLU A 9 -6.21 -12.86 -8.44
C GLU A 9 -6.84 -13.04 -7.05
N GLU A 10 -6.12 -13.67 -6.11
CA GLU A 10 -6.56 -13.80 -4.71
C GLU A 10 -6.62 -12.44 -4.02
N VAL A 11 -5.66 -11.56 -4.29
CA VAL A 11 -5.67 -10.17 -3.79
C VAL A 11 -6.87 -9.40 -4.34
N ARG A 12 -7.18 -9.52 -5.64
CA ARG A 12 -8.36 -8.89 -6.24
C ARG A 12 -9.65 -9.38 -5.56
N THR A 13 -9.77 -10.69 -5.35
CA THR A 13 -10.91 -11.30 -4.68
C THR A 13 -11.09 -10.74 -3.26
N LEU A 14 -10.00 -10.54 -2.53
CA LEU A 14 -10.02 -9.95 -1.19
C LEU A 14 -10.51 -8.48 -1.20
N ILE A 15 -10.05 -7.69 -2.17
CA ILE A 15 -10.47 -6.29 -2.35
C ILE A 15 -11.96 -6.21 -2.71
N GLU A 16 -12.45 -7.10 -3.58
CA GLU A 16 -13.85 -7.16 -4.01
C GLU A 16 -14.79 -7.62 -2.89
N ALA A 17 -14.34 -8.49 -1.99
CA ALA A 17 -15.09 -8.93 -0.83
C ALA A 17 -15.28 -7.85 0.26
N CYS A 18 -14.54 -6.73 0.19
CA CYS A 18 -14.61 -5.66 1.19
C CYS A 18 -15.93 -4.86 1.10
N LYS A 19 -16.70 -4.86 2.19
CA LYS A 19 -17.98 -4.12 2.29
C LYS A 19 -17.82 -2.64 2.59
N SER A 20 -16.72 -2.26 3.24
CA SER A 20 -16.43 -0.88 3.61
C SER A 20 -15.44 -0.24 2.62
N PRO A 21 -15.65 1.02 2.20
CA PRO A 21 -14.66 1.73 1.38
C PRO A 21 -13.31 1.87 2.10
N ARG A 22 -13.31 1.95 3.44
CA ARG A 22 -12.09 2.00 4.24
C ARG A 22 -11.29 0.71 4.11
N ASP A 23 -11.92 -0.43 4.34
CA ASP A 23 -11.24 -1.73 4.36
C ASP A 23 -10.70 -2.06 2.96
N ARG A 24 -11.48 -1.73 1.92
CA ARG A 24 -11.04 -1.81 0.53
C ARG A 24 -9.81 -0.95 0.26
N ALA A 25 -9.79 0.30 0.75
CA ALA A 25 -8.65 1.20 0.59
C ALA A 25 -7.40 0.67 1.32
N ILE A 26 -7.55 0.17 2.56
CA ILE A 26 -6.45 -0.40 3.34
C ILE A 26 -5.78 -1.54 2.57
N ILE A 27 -6.56 -2.52 2.11
CA ILE A 27 -6.03 -3.69 1.40
C ILE A 27 -5.41 -3.27 0.06
N ALA A 28 -6.08 -2.40 -0.70
CA ALA A 28 -5.59 -1.93 -1.99
C ALA A 28 -4.27 -1.16 -1.87
N ILE A 29 -4.12 -0.30 -0.84
CA ILE A 29 -2.90 0.47 -0.61
C ILE A 29 -1.74 -0.46 -0.23
N LEU A 30 -1.95 -1.38 0.73
CA LEU A 30 -0.92 -2.35 1.13
C LEU A 30 -0.47 -3.20 -0.05
N ALA A 31 -1.41 -3.72 -0.84
CA ALA A 31 -1.11 -4.56 -2.01
C ALA A 31 -0.40 -3.81 -3.14
N LYS A 32 -0.73 -2.54 -3.39
CA LYS A 32 -0.15 -1.75 -4.50
C LYS A 32 1.21 -1.14 -4.16
N THR A 33 1.41 -0.73 -2.91
CA THR A 33 2.62 0.02 -2.51
C THR A 33 3.65 -0.86 -1.81
N GLY A 34 3.23 -1.97 -1.21
CA GLY A 34 4.10 -2.81 -0.40
C GLY A 34 4.51 -2.18 0.93
N MET A 35 3.90 -1.06 1.33
CA MET A 35 4.23 -0.40 2.60
C MET A 35 3.87 -1.28 3.81
N HIS A 36 4.57 -1.08 4.92
CA HIS A 36 4.25 -1.76 6.16
C HIS A 36 2.96 -1.23 6.78
N VAL A 37 2.24 -2.08 7.52
CA VAL A 37 1.01 -1.70 8.23
C VAL A 37 1.22 -0.50 9.16
N GLY A 38 2.38 -0.38 9.81
CA GLY A 38 2.71 0.74 10.68
C GLY A 38 2.85 2.07 9.93
N GLU A 39 3.33 2.04 8.68
CA GLU A 39 3.42 3.22 7.81
C GLU A 39 2.03 3.68 7.38
N LEU A 40 1.18 2.74 6.99
CA LEU A 40 -0.22 3.04 6.67
C LEU A 40 -0.97 3.65 7.86
N CYS A 41 -0.78 3.09 9.06
CA CYS A 41 -1.40 3.60 10.29
C CYS A 41 -0.91 5.01 10.67
N SER A 42 0.29 5.39 10.23
CA SER A 42 0.90 6.69 10.52
C SER A 42 0.64 7.74 9.43
N LEU A 43 0.09 7.33 8.29
CA LEU A 43 -0.19 8.17 7.14
C LEU A 43 -1.25 9.23 7.48
N ARG A 44 -1.01 10.48 7.08
CA ARG A 44 -1.95 11.58 7.26
C ARG A 44 -2.49 12.05 5.93
N LEU A 45 -3.65 12.72 5.95
CA LEU A 45 -4.27 13.26 4.72
C LEU A 45 -3.36 14.23 3.96
N ARG A 46 -2.52 15.01 4.66
CA ARG A 46 -1.53 15.90 4.03
C ARG A 46 -0.44 15.16 3.24
N ASP A 47 -0.26 13.87 3.51
CA ASP A 47 0.70 13.01 2.84
C ASP A 47 0.09 12.36 1.57
N VAL A 48 -1.19 12.63 1.28
CA VAL A 48 -1.93 12.08 0.14
C VAL A 48 -2.06 13.15 -0.93
N GLN A 49 -1.36 12.98 -2.05
CA GLN A 49 -1.38 13.93 -3.17
C GLN A 49 -2.10 13.32 -4.37
N PRO A 50 -3.23 13.88 -4.82
CA PRO A 50 -3.86 13.47 -6.07
C PRO A 50 -3.03 13.97 -7.26
N LEU A 51 -2.93 13.14 -8.30
CA LEU A 51 -2.28 13.48 -9.57
C LEU A 51 -3.34 13.71 -10.66
N LEU A 52 -2.91 14.39 -11.74
CA LEU A 52 -3.78 14.75 -12.86
C LEU A 52 -4.27 13.52 -13.66
N ASP A 53 -3.56 12.40 -13.59
CA ASP A 53 -3.92 11.13 -14.23
C ASP A 53 -4.94 10.30 -13.43
N GLY A 54 -5.46 10.85 -12.32
CA GLY A 54 -6.38 10.16 -11.42
C GLY A 54 -5.69 9.18 -10.47
N SER A 55 -4.35 9.08 -10.49
CA SER A 55 -3.59 8.36 -9.49
C SER A 55 -3.41 9.17 -8.21
N VAL A 56 -2.95 8.49 -7.16
CA VAL A 56 -2.66 9.11 -5.86
C VAL A 56 -1.23 8.76 -5.48
N ARG A 57 -0.43 9.78 -5.15
CA ARG A 57 0.90 9.62 -4.57
C ARG A 57 0.79 9.69 -3.06
N LEU A 58 1.31 8.68 -2.40
CA LEU A 58 1.44 8.63 -0.95
C LEU A 58 2.87 9.04 -0.60
N LEU A 59 2.99 10.13 0.14
CA LEU A 59 4.26 10.59 0.70
C LEU A 59 4.53 9.73 1.94
N GLY A 60 5.50 8.83 1.84
CA GLY A 60 5.92 8.02 2.98
C GLY A 60 6.51 8.87 4.11
N PRO A 61 6.67 8.30 5.31
CA PRO A 61 7.47 8.95 6.35
C PRO A 61 8.86 9.31 5.80
N ARG A 62 9.46 10.41 6.31
CA ARG A 62 10.82 10.82 5.92
C ARG A 62 11.77 9.63 6.12
N GLN A 63 12.29 9.10 5.03
CA GLN A 63 13.41 8.18 5.04
C GLN A 63 14.67 9.02 5.30
N ASP A 64 14.91 9.46 6.54
CA ASP A 64 16.26 9.86 6.92
C ASP A 64 17.09 8.57 6.94
N GLY A 65 17.63 8.20 5.76
CA GLY A 65 18.50 7.05 5.56
C GLY A 65 17.86 5.83 4.88
N CYS A 66 17.77 5.85 3.55
CA CYS A 66 17.79 4.63 2.75
C CYS A 66 18.97 4.72 1.78
N GLU A 67 20.18 4.49 2.31
CA GLU A 67 21.26 3.94 1.50
C GLU A 67 20.95 2.46 1.24
N ASP A 68 20.99 2.09 -0.03
CA ASP A 68 21.26 0.76 -0.55
C ASP A 68 20.34 -0.41 -0.16
N ALA A 69 19.36 -0.66 -1.01
CA ALA A 69 18.91 -2.02 -1.32
C ALA A 69 19.29 -2.41 -2.75
N SER A 70 20.57 -2.23 -3.10
CA SER A 70 21.23 -2.92 -4.21
C SER A 70 21.98 -4.12 -3.65
N ARG A 71 21.29 -5.24 -3.39
CA ARG A 71 21.81 -6.62 -3.29
C ARG A 71 20.82 -7.48 -2.51
N ILE A 72 20.17 -8.41 -3.18
CA ILE A 72 20.22 -9.87 -2.98
C ILE A 72 19.70 -10.50 -4.28
#